data_AF-A0A940U5L7-F1
#
_entry.id   AF-A0A940U5L7-F1
#
_cell.length_a   1.000
_cell.length_b   1.000
_cell.length_c   1.000
_cell.angle_alpha   90.00
_cell.angle_beta   90.00
_cell.angle_gamma   90.00
#
_symmetry.space_group_name_H-M   'P 1'
#
loop_
_entity.id
_entity.type
_entity.pdbx_description
1 polymer ?
#
loop_
_entity_poly.entity_id
_entity_poly.type
_entity_poly.pdbx_seq_one_letter_code
_entity_poly.pdbx_strand_id
1 'polypeptide(L)' 'MREVVIVSAARTPFGKFGGQLKDFTAVDLGTKAVLASLKRINLDPVAVDELY' A
#
# COMPACT_ATOMS: atom_id res chain seq x y z
N MET A 1 22.59 10.00 -14.06
CA MET A 1 21.50 9.89 -13.07
C MET A 1 20.30 9.30 -13.79
N ARG A 2 19.55 8.37 -13.19
CA ARG A 2 18.31 7.83 -13.79
C ARG A 2 17.14 8.71 -13.35
N GLU A 3 16.16 8.93 -14.22
CA GLU A 3 14.90 9.58 -13.84
C GLU A 3 14.10 8.66 -12.91
N VAL A 4 13.47 9.26 -11.89
CA VAL A 4 12.65 8.56 -10.89
C VAL A 4 11.26 9.18 -10.91
N VAL A 5 10.24 8.33 -10.98
CA VAL A 5 8.84 8.75 -11.11
C VAL A 5 7.93 7.98 -10.16
N ILE A 6 6.80 8.59 -9.77
CA ILE A 6 5.75 7.92 -8.99
C ILE A 6 4.74 7.33 -9.97
N VAL A 7 4.63 6.00 -9.99
CA VAL A 7 3.73 5.28 -10.91
C VAL A 7 2.35 4.98 -10.31
N SER A 8 2.23 4.93 -8.99
CA SER A 8 0.97 4.68 -8.30
C SER A 8 1.01 5.22 -6.87
N ALA A 9 -0.17 5.47 -6.30
CA ALA A 9 -0.33 5.80 -4.89
C ALA A 9 -1.66 5.23 -4.39
N ALA A 10 -1.70 4.71 -3.17
CA ALA A 10 -2.91 4.24 -2.50
C ALA A 10 -2.79 4.45 -0.98
N ARG A 11 -3.93 4.51 -0.29
CA ARG A 11 -4.00 4.60 1.17
C ARG A 11 -5.24 3.91 1.69
N THR A 12 -5.22 3.51 2.95
CA THR A 12 -6.44 3.13 3.66
C THR A 12 -7.26 4.37 4.04
N PRO A 13 -8.54 4.19 4.39
CA PRO A 13 -9.32 5.21 5.07
C PRO A 13 -8.71 5.55 6.44
N PHE A 14 -9.10 6.71 6.99
CA PHE A 14 -8.80 7.03 8.38
C PHE A 14 -9.83 6.37 9.30
N GLY A 15 -9.34 5.61 10.27
CA GLY A 15 -10.16 5.03 11.34
C GLY A 15 -10.25 5.96 12.54
N LYS A 16 -11.40 5.94 13.23
CA LYS A 16 -11.49 6.49 14.59
C LYS A 16 -10.90 5.50 15.59
N PHE A 17 -10.38 6.00 16.71
CA PHE A 17 -9.93 5.15 17.81
C PHE A 17 -11.06 4.22 18.29
N GLY A 18 -10.77 2.92 18.40
CA GLY A 18 -11.77 1.89 18.74
C GLY A 18 -12.85 1.66 17.67
N GLY A 19 -12.68 2.22 16.46
CA GLY A 19 -13.67 2.18 15.38
C GLY A 19 -13.51 1.00 14.42
N GLN A 20 -13.90 1.21 13.16
CA GLN A 20 -14.01 0.16 12.14
C GLN A 20 -12.68 -0.54 11.77
N LEU A 21 -11.54 0.12 12.03
CA LEU A 21 -10.22 -0.44 11.71
C LEU A 21 -9.54 -1.11 12.92
N LYS A 22 -10.22 -1.19 14.08
CA LYS A 22 -9.62 -1.67 15.34
C LYS A 22 -9.11 -3.11 15.28
N ASP A 23 -9.71 -3.93 14.42
CA ASP A 23 -9.42 -5.36 14.30
C ASP A 23 -8.28 -5.64 13.29
N PHE A 24 -7.72 -4.61 12.65
CA PHE A 24 -6.59 -4.72 11.74
C PHE A 24 -5.30 -4.26 12.39
N THR A 25 -4.21 -4.99 12.17
CA THR A 25 -2.87 -4.51 12.53
C THR A 25 -2.40 -3.43 11.56
N ALA A 26 -1.38 -2.67 11.96
CA ALA A 26 -0.75 -1.70 11.06
C ALA A 26 -0.18 -2.38 9.80
N VAL A 27 0.38 -3.60 9.96
CA VAL A 27 0.90 -4.40 8.85
C VAL A 27 -0.22 -4.78 7.89
N ASP A 28 -1.38 -5.25 8.38
CA ASP A 28 -2.51 -5.60 7.53
C ASP A 28 -2.99 -4.41 6.68
N LEU A 29 -3.06 -3.23 7.29
CA LEU A 29 -3.45 -2.00 6.60
C LEU A 29 -2.39 -1.57 5.57
N GLY A 30 -1.11 -1.68 5.91
CA GLY A 30 0.02 -1.43 5.01
C GLY A 30 0.00 -2.36 3.81
N THR A 31 -0.14 -3.68 4.03
CA THR A 31 -0.24 -4.68 2.97
C THR A 31 -1.42 -4.40 2.04
N LYS A 32 -2.59 -4.03 2.57
CA LYS A 32 -3.75 -3.65 1.75
C LYS A 32 -3.46 -2.41 0.90
N ALA A 33 -2.77 -1.41 1.45
CA ALA A 33 -2.39 -0.21 0.70
C ALA A 33 -1.41 -0.53 -0.44
N VAL A 34 -0.36 -1.30 -0.16
CA VAL A 34 0.65 -1.71 -1.15
C VAL A 34 0.03 -2.52 -2.29
N LEU A 35 -0.73 -3.57 -1.95
CA LEU A 35 -1.39 -4.41 -2.97
C LEU A 35 -2.37 -3.61 -3.83
N ALA A 36 -3.09 -2.65 -3.24
CA ALA A 36 -3.97 -1.77 -4.00
C ALA A 36 -3.20 -0.85 -4.97
N SER A 37 -2.02 -0.37 -4.57
CA SER A 37 -1.16 0.45 -5.41
C SER A 37 -0.61 -0.35 -6.61
N LEU A 38 -0.07 -1.54 -6.35
CA LEU A 38 0.45 -2.46 -7.36
C LEU A 38 -0.64 -2.87 -8.36
N LYS A 39 -1.85 -3.16 -7.87
CA LYS A 39 -3.00 -3.54 -8.70
C LYS A 39 -3.42 -2.42 -9.66
N ARG A 40 -3.31 -1.13 -9.30
CA ARG A 40 -3.69 -0.01 -10.17
C ARG A 40 -2.85 0.08 -11.45
N ILE A 41 -1.63 -0.43 -11.39
CA ILE A 41 -0.69 -0.46 -12.52
C ILE A 41 -0.48 -1.88 -13.06
N ASN A 42 -1.26 -2.86 -12.60
CA ASN A 42 -1.13 -4.27 -12.96
C ASN A 42 0.31 -4.81 -12.80
N LEU A 43 1.01 -4.40 -11.74
CA LEU A 43 2.36 -4.89 -11.44
C LEU A 43 2.30 -6.16 -10.58
N ASP A 44 3.05 -7.18 -10.98
CA ASP A 44 3.27 -8.38 -10.17
C ASP A 44 4.09 -8.01 -8.91
N PRO A 45 3.66 -8.38 -7.69
CA PRO A 45 4.43 -8.16 -6.47
C PRO A 45 5.87 -8.70 -6.53
N VAL A 46 6.15 -9.74 -7.32
CA VAL A 46 7.51 -10.30 -7.48
C VAL A 46 8.47 -9.32 -8.18
N ALA A 47 7.96 -8.33 -8.91
CA ALA A 47 8.77 -7.31 -9.58
C ALA A 47 9.23 -6.16 -8.64
N VAL A 48 8.84 -6.18 -7.37
CA VAL A 48 9.25 -5.17 -6.39
C VAL A 48 10.59 -5.57 -5.78
N ASP A 49 11.61 -4.71 -5.95
CA ASP A 49 12.95 -4.97 -5.43
C ASP A 49 13.03 -4.82 -3.89
N GLU A 50 12.34 -3.84 -3.32
CA GLU A 50 12.43 -3.50 -1.90
C GLU A 50 11.16 -2.82 -1.37
N LEU A 51 10.87 -3.01 -0.07
CA LEU A 51 9.74 -2.41 0.64
C LEU A 51 10.23 -1.82 1.97
N TYR A 52 9.89 -0.57 2.23
CA TYR A 52 10.30 0.23 3.40
C TYR A 52 9.12 0.50 4.34
#